data_AF-A0A2S9FG35-F1
#
_entry.id   AF-A0A2S9FG35-F1
#
_cell.length_a   1.000
_cell.length_b   1.000
_cell.length_c   1.000
_cell.angle_alpha   90.00
_cell.angle_beta   90.00
_cell.angle_gamma   90.00
#
_symmetry.space_group_name_H-M   'P 1'
#
loop_
_entity.id
_entity.type
_entity.pdbx_description
1 polymer ?
#
loop_
_entity_poly.entity_id
_entity_poly.type
_entity_poly.pdbx_seq_one_letter_code
_entity_poly.pdbx_strand_id
1 'polypeptide(L)'
;KLAVTYGAAMSTGPGLPIPLAALNWAVRDTMPSWAKGMIAHRDPNILERTARRAMVWSVINGIHVASGPVPEFEEAKARVAAGIDPELAPHTMPTYRLGSDPVRSRTEVENAFATATQRA
;
A
#
# COMPACT_ATOMS: atom_id res chain seq x y z
N LYS A 1 5.66 -34.87 8.25
CA LYS A 1 6.30 -34.37 9.49
C LYS A 1 6.63 -32.88 9.29
N LEU A 2 5.71 -32.00 9.69
CA LEU A 2 5.91 -30.55 9.70
C LEU A 2 6.25 -30.15 11.14
N ALA A 3 7.45 -30.52 11.61
CA ALA A 3 7.96 -29.98 12.85
C ALA A 3 8.82 -28.77 12.48
N VAL A 4 8.42 -27.58 12.95
CA VAL A 4 9.25 -26.37 12.89
C VAL A 4 10.57 -26.71 13.58
N THR A 5 11.66 -26.72 12.83
CA THR A 5 12.99 -26.96 13.40
C THR A 5 13.39 -25.75 14.25
N TYR A 6 14.26 -25.96 15.24
CA TYR A 6 14.77 -24.86 16.07
C TYR A 6 15.31 -23.68 15.25
N GLY A 7 15.94 -23.96 14.09
CA GLY A 7 16.37 -22.93 13.14
C GLY A 7 15.20 -22.15 12.51
N ALA A 8 14.11 -22.82 12.15
CA ALA A 8 12.89 -22.18 11.62
C ALA A 8 12.11 -21.39 12.70
N ALA A 9 12.19 -21.81 13.97
CA ALA A 9 11.65 -21.05 15.10
C ALA A 9 12.49 -19.77 15.37
N MET A 10 13.82 -19.88 15.29
CA MET A 10 14.73 -18.74 15.45
C MET A 10 14.66 -17.73 14.30
N SER A 11 14.24 -18.15 13.10
CA SER A 11 13.96 -17.24 11.98
C SER A 11 12.65 -16.44 12.14
N THR A 12 11.95 -16.56 13.27
CA THR A 12 10.76 -15.76 13.59
C THR A 12 10.79 -15.27 15.04
N GLY A 13 11.85 -14.55 15.44
CA GLY A 13 12.02 -14.11 16.82
C GLY A 13 13.01 -12.96 17.04
N PRO A 14 13.38 -12.67 18.32
CA PRO A 14 14.27 -11.57 18.68
C PRO A 14 15.72 -11.68 18.17
N GLY A 15 16.14 -12.87 17.71
CA GLY A 15 17.49 -13.14 17.20
C GLY A 15 17.67 -12.91 15.69
N LEU A 16 16.70 -12.28 15.02
CA LEU A 16 16.79 -11.98 13.60
C LEU A 16 17.83 -10.89 13.31
N PRO A 17 18.56 -10.97 12.16
CA PRO A 17 19.34 -9.85 11.65
C PRO A 17 18.47 -8.59 11.56
N ILE A 18 19.09 -7.43 11.83
CA ILE A 18 18.41 -6.13 11.95
C ILE A 18 17.35 -5.89 10.86
N PRO A 19 17.61 -6.12 9.55
CA PRO A 19 16.59 -5.95 8.51
C PRO A 19 15.37 -6.86 8.69
N LEU A 20 15.60 -8.15 8.94
CA LEU A 20 14.53 -9.14 9.12
C LEU A 20 13.76 -8.90 10.43
N ALA A 21 14.45 -8.47 11.48
CA ALA A 21 13.83 -8.09 12.75
C ALA A 21 12.88 -6.89 12.58
N ALA A 22 13.30 -5.87 11.81
CA ALA A 22 12.47 -4.70 11.51
C ALA A 22 11.21 -5.10 10.73
N LEU A 23 11.35 -5.92 9.69
CA LEU A 23 10.21 -6.39 8.89
C LEU A 23 9.26 -7.28 9.68
N ASN A 24 9.78 -8.23 10.47
CA ASN A 24 8.96 -9.08 11.34
C ASN A 24 8.19 -8.24 12.37
N TRP A 25 8.80 -7.18 12.92
CA TRP A 25 8.09 -6.23 13.78
C TRP A 25 6.98 -5.48 13.02
N ALA A 26 7.26 -4.97 11.81
CA ALA A 26 6.29 -4.22 11.02
C ALA A 26 5.02 -5.04 10.73
N VAL A 27 5.20 -6.31 10.35
CA VAL A 27 4.10 -7.26 10.13
C VAL A 27 3.24 -7.38 11.38
N ARG A 28 3.85 -7.55 12.56
CA ARG A 28 3.13 -7.64 13.84
C ARG A 28 2.44 -6.33 14.22
N ASP A 29 3.05 -5.15 13.97
CA ASP A 29 2.44 -3.83 14.25
C ASP A 29 1.20 -3.56 13.37
N THR A 30 1.16 -4.13 12.16
CA THR A 30 0.05 -3.96 11.20
C THR A 30 -1.13 -4.93 11.39
N MET A 31 -0.99 -5.94 12.27
CA MET A 31 -2.06 -6.90 12.53
C MET A 31 -3.29 -6.25 13.21
N PRO A 32 -4.50 -6.79 12.99
CA PRO A 32 -5.67 -6.37 13.77
C PRO A 32 -5.50 -6.74 15.26
N SER A 33 -6.21 -6.05 16.15
CA SER A 33 -6.06 -6.18 17.60
C SER A 33 -6.26 -7.61 18.12
N TRP A 34 -7.21 -8.36 17.55
CA TRP A 34 -7.45 -9.76 17.90
C TRP A 34 -6.22 -10.64 17.62
N ALA A 35 -5.54 -10.43 16.50
CA ALA A 35 -4.37 -11.21 16.10
C ALA A 35 -3.15 -10.85 16.96
N LYS A 36 -2.96 -9.56 17.26
CA LYS A 36 -1.94 -9.10 18.22
C LYS A 36 -2.09 -9.76 19.58
N GLY A 37 -3.34 -9.89 20.06
CA GLY A 37 -3.67 -10.59 21.30
C GLY A 37 -3.23 -12.05 21.31
N MET A 38 -3.42 -12.78 20.20
CA MET A 38 -3.02 -14.19 20.09
C MET A 38 -1.50 -14.41 20.20
N ILE A 39 -0.70 -13.45 19.74
CA ILE A 39 0.78 -13.52 19.78
C ILE A 39 1.39 -12.70 20.91
N ALA A 40 0.56 -12.24 21.87
CA ALA A 40 0.97 -11.36 22.96
C ALA A 40 1.79 -10.13 22.50
N HIS A 41 1.51 -9.63 21.29
CA HIS A 41 2.19 -8.44 20.78
C HIS A 41 1.64 -7.20 21.46
N ARG A 42 2.53 -6.40 22.05
CA ARG A 42 2.18 -5.15 22.72
C ARG A 42 2.68 -3.99 21.89
N ASP A 43 1.76 -3.08 21.58
CA ASP A 43 2.11 -1.89 20.81
C ASP A 43 3.06 -1.00 21.64
N PRO A 44 4.18 -0.56 21.04
CA PRO A 44 5.10 0.34 21.70
C PRO A 44 4.47 1.73 21.88
N ASN A 45 5.03 2.53 22.79
CA ASN A 45 4.65 3.94 22.92
C ASN A 45 4.90 4.71 21.61
N ILE A 46 4.30 5.89 21.45
CA ILE A 46 4.34 6.64 20.18
C ILE A 46 5.76 6.96 19.68
N LEU A 47 6.71 7.26 20.59
CA LEU A 47 8.09 7.58 20.22
C LEU A 47 8.82 6.35 19.71
N GLU A 48 8.73 5.25 20.45
CA GLU A 48 9.35 3.98 20.06
C GLU A 48 8.73 3.44 18.77
N ARG A 49 7.41 3.53 18.62
CA ARG A 49 6.71 3.15 17.39
C ARG A 49 7.21 3.96 16.19
N THR A 50 7.40 5.26 16.37
CA THR A 50 7.90 6.15 15.32
C THR A 50 9.32 5.79 14.92
N ALA A 51 10.21 5.57 15.89
CA ALA A 51 11.58 5.13 15.63
C ALA A 51 11.63 3.79 14.89
N ARG A 52 10.83 2.81 15.33
CA ARG A 52 10.74 1.49 14.67
C ARG A 52 10.19 1.58 13.24
N ARG A 53 9.21 2.45 12.98
CA ARG A 53 8.71 2.70 11.61
C ARG A 53 9.77 3.35 10.74
N ALA A 54 10.50 4.34 11.25
CA ALA A 54 11.59 4.97 10.51
C ALA A 54 12.67 3.94 10.13
N MET A 55 12.99 3.02 11.05
CA MET A 55 13.90 1.91 10.79
C MET A 55 13.39 0.97 9.69
N VAL A 56 12.10 0.58 9.73
CA VAL A 56 11.48 -0.25 8.68
C VAL A 56 11.55 0.42 7.33
N TRP A 57 11.19 1.70 7.25
CA TRP A 57 11.29 2.48 6.01
C TRP A 57 12.73 2.56 5.49
N SER A 58 13.69 2.76 6.38
CA SER A 58 15.11 2.78 6.02
C SER A 58 15.57 1.44 5.45
N VAL A 59 15.13 0.33 6.03
CA VAL A 59 15.43 -1.03 5.52
C VAL A 59 14.80 -1.24 4.13
N ILE A 60 13.52 -0.91 3.96
CA ILE A 60 12.82 -1.08 2.67
C ILE A 60 13.48 -0.24 1.58
N ASN A 61 13.75 1.03 1.87
CA ASN A 61 14.40 1.93 0.92
C ASN A 61 15.83 1.48 0.62
N GLY A 62 16.58 1.02 1.63
CA GLY A 62 17.92 0.49 1.45
C GLY A 62 17.96 -0.75 0.57
N ILE A 63 17.03 -1.69 0.77
CA ILE A 63 16.87 -2.86 -0.11
C ILE A 63 16.52 -2.41 -1.53
N HIS A 64 15.55 -1.51 -1.68
CA HIS A 64 15.17 -1.00 -3.01
C HIS A 64 16.35 -0.36 -3.75
N VAL A 65 17.12 0.48 -3.05
CA VAL A 65 18.33 1.13 -3.61
C VAL A 65 19.39 0.09 -3.99
N ALA A 66 19.61 -0.93 -3.15
CA ALA A 66 20.60 -1.97 -3.40
C ALA A 66 20.18 -2.94 -4.51
N SER A 67 18.90 -3.28 -4.60
CA SER A 67 18.35 -4.18 -5.64
C SER A 67 18.25 -3.50 -7.00
N GLY A 68 18.12 -2.17 -7.02
CA GLY A 68 17.88 -1.42 -8.23
C GLY A 68 16.48 -1.66 -8.82
N PRO A 69 16.17 -1.01 -9.95
CA PRO A 69 14.94 -1.25 -10.68
C PRO A 69 14.91 -2.67 -11.25
N VAL A 70 13.74 -3.28 -11.25
CA VAL A 70 13.55 -4.58 -11.91
C VAL A 70 13.74 -4.43 -13.43
N PRO A 71 14.30 -5.43 -14.14
CA PRO A 71 14.53 -5.35 -15.58
C PRO A 71 13.27 -4.98 -16.38
N GLU A 72 12.12 -5.51 -15.99
CA GLU A 72 10.82 -5.26 -16.63
C GLU A 72 10.41 -3.78 -16.53
N PHE A 73 10.82 -3.10 -15.46
CA PHE A 73 10.58 -1.67 -15.29
C PHE A 73 11.47 -0.84 -16.21
N GLU A 74 12.73 -1.22 -16.38
CA GLU A 74 13.62 -0.56 -17.34
C GLU A 74 13.18 -0.80 -18.79
N GLU A 75 12.70 -2.00 -19.11
CA GLU A 75 12.08 -2.29 -20.41
C GLU A 75 10.82 -1.44 -20.64
N ALA A 76 9.95 -1.35 -19.64
CA ALA A 76 8.75 -0.53 -19.72
C ALA A 76 9.11 0.95 -19.94
N LYS A 77 10.11 1.46 -19.21
CA LYS A 77 10.66 2.82 -19.42
C LYS A 77 11.19 3.00 -20.83
N ALA A 78 11.92 2.02 -21.37
CA ALA A 78 12.41 2.07 -22.74
C ALA A 78 11.27 2.10 -23.78
N ARG A 79 10.21 1.32 -23.58
CA ARG A 79 9.02 1.31 -24.46
C ARG A 79 8.33 2.68 -24.51
N VAL A 80 8.29 3.40 -23.39
CA VAL A 80 7.64 4.72 -23.29
C VAL A 80 8.61 5.90 -23.42
N ALA A 81 9.89 5.64 -23.71
CA ALA A 81 10.94 6.67 -23.74
C ALA A 81 10.71 7.74 -24.83
N ALA A 82 10.06 7.36 -25.93
CA ALA A 82 9.68 8.27 -27.01
C ALA A 82 8.37 9.04 -26.75
N GLY A 83 7.82 8.94 -25.54
CA GLY A 83 6.49 9.42 -25.20
C GLY A 83 5.43 8.35 -25.39
N ILE A 84 4.24 8.61 -24.85
CA ILE A 84 3.07 7.77 -25.00
C ILE A 84 2.13 8.49 -25.96
N ASP A 85 1.62 7.77 -26.96
CA ASP A 85 0.59 8.30 -27.84
C ASP A 85 -0.64 8.70 -27.00
N PRO A 86 -1.01 9.99 -26.96
CA PRO A 86 -2.15 10.47 -26.19
C PRO A 86 -3.49 9.84 -26.61
N GLU A 87 -3.59 9.35 -27.85
CA GLU A 87 -4.79 8.65 -28.34
C GLU A 87 -4.88 7.23 -27.78
N LEU A 88 -3.74 6.53 -27.66
CA LEU A 88 -3.68 5.17 -27.11
C LEU A 88 -3.68 5.13 -25.58
N ALA A 89 -3.25 6.21 -24.92
CA ALA A 89 -3.29 6.34 -23.46
C ALA A 89 -3.82 7.72 -23.05
N PRO A 90 -5.13 7.95 -23.15
CA PRO A 90 -5.72 9.21 -22.71
C PRO A 90 -5.42 9.44 -21.22
N HIS A 91 -5.03 10.66 -20.87
CA HIS A 91 -4.73 10.99 -19.48
C HIS A 91 -5.96 10.74 -18.59
N THR A 92 -5.74 10.30 -17.36
CA THR A 92 -6.81 10.11 -16.37
C THR A 92 -7.05 11.33 -15.50
N MET A 93 -6.37 12.45 -15.80
CA MET A 93 -6.56 13.67 -15.04
C MET A 93 -8.03 14.12 -15.14
N PRO A 94 -8.64 14.57 -14.03
CA PRO A 94 -9.98 15.11 -14.06
C PRO A 94 -10.04 16.27 -15.07
N THR A 95 -10.87 16.12 -16.10
CA THR A 95 -11.14 17.18 -17.08
C THR A 95 -12.20 18.17 -16.59
N TYR A 96 -12.81 17.88 -15.44
CA TYR A 96 -13.81 18.73 -14.81
C TYR A 96 -13.24 20.13 -14.57
N ARG A 97 -13.93 21.13 -15.11
CA ARG A 97 -13.64 22.54 -14.86
C ARG A 97 -14.63 23.03 -13.81
N LEU A 98 -14.12 23.56 -12.71
CA LEU A 98 -14.97 24.13 -11.67
C LEU A 98 -15.91 25.18 -12.28
N GLY A 99 -17.22 25.01 -12.07
CA GLY A 99 -18.25 25.89 -12.63
C GLY A 99 -18.75 25.51 -14.02
N SER A 100 -18.27 24.42 -14.63
CA SER A 100 -18.85 23.87 -15.87
C SER A 100 -20.01 22.90 -15.62
N ASP A 101 -20.46 22.77 -14.36
CA ASP A 101 -21.62 21.93 -14.06
C ASP A 101 -22.87 22.49 -14.73
N PRO A 102 -23.69 21.63 -15.37
CA PRO A 102 -24.98 22.08 -15.88
C PRO A 102 -25.83 22.55 -14.69
N VAL A 103 -26.46 23.71 -14.85
CA VAL A 103 -27.47 24.17 -13.90
C VAL A 103 -28.61 23.17 -13.93
N ARG A 104 -28.82 22.45 -12.83
CA ARG A 104 -29.94 21.51 -12.66
C ARG A 104 -30.89 22.05 -11.61
N SER A 105 -32.18 21.96 -11.91
CA SER A 105 -33.23 22.25 -10.95
C SER A 105 -33.33 21.13 -9.91
N ARG A 106 -33.86 21.45 -8.73
CA ARG A 106 -34.10 20.49 -7.66
C ARG A 106 -34.90 19.27 -8.14
N THR A 107 -35.98 19.51 -8.88
CA THR A 107 -36.89 18.47 -9.38
C THR A 107 -36.18 17.49 -10.31
N GLU A 108 -35.27 17.97 -11.17
CA GLU A 108 -34.50 17.10 -12.08
C GLU A 108 -33.55 16.17 -11.33
N VAL A 109 -32.92 16.65 -10.25
CA VAL A 109 -32.03 15.85 -9.41
C VAL A 109 -32.85 14.79 -8.66
N GLU A 110 -33.96 15.17 -8.04
CA GLU A 110 -34.83 14.27 -7.29
C GLU A 110 -35.40 13.15 -8.17
N ASN A 111 -35.81 13.47 -9.41
CA ASN A 111 -36.29 12.48 -10.38
C ASN A 111 -35.20 11.49 -10.80
N ALA A 112 -33.96 11.94 -10.99
CA ALA A 112 -32.84 11.08 -11.38
C ALA A 112 -32.53 10.03 -10.29
N PHE A 113 -32.57 10.43 -9.01
CA PHE A 113 -32.39 9.50 -7.89
C PHE A 113 -33.57 8.53 -7.74
N ALA A 114 -34.82 9.01 -7.84
CA ALA A 114 -35.99 8.14 -7.78
C ALA A 114 -36.00 7.05 -8.87
N THR A 115 -35.56 7.41 -10.09
CA THR A 115 -35.49 6.47 -11.22
C THR A 115 -34.33 5.47 -11.07
N ALA A 116 -33.20 5.89 -10.50
CA ALA A 116 -32.06 5.02 -10.24
C ALA A 116 -32.36 3.95 -9.17
N THR A 117 -33.11 4.31 -8.12
CA THR A 117 -33.54 3.37 -7.07
C THR A 117 -34.54 2.33 -7.58
N GLN A 118 -35.32 2.63 -8.63
CA GLN A 118 -36.26 1.66 -9.22
C GLN A 118 -35.61 0.63 -10.16
N ARG A 119 -34.34 0.82 -10.56
CA ARG A 119 -33.61 -0.09 -11.46
C ARG A 119 -32.65 -1.04 -10.72
N ALA A 120 -32.56 -0.93 -9.40
CA ALA A 120 -31.80 -1.82 -8.52
C ALA A 120 -32.74 -2.80 -7.82
#